data_AF-A0A6A5VBA3-F1
#
_entry.id   AF-A0A6A5VBA3-F1
#
_cell.length_a   1.000
_cell.length_b   1.000
_cell.length_c   1.000
_cell.angle_alpha   90.00
_cell.angle_beta   90.00
_cell.angle_gamma   90.00
#
_symmetry.space_group_name_H-M   'P 1'
#
loop_
_entity.id
_entity.type
_entity.pdbx_description
1 polymer ?
#
loop_
_entity_poly.entity_id
_entity_poly.type
_entity_poly.pdbx_seq_one_letter_code
_entity_poly.pdbx_strand_id
1 'polypeptide(L)' 'MSQRPLCRFYTTIYTGINSKGSYYSLRSYGSYSYRTAYYYRNRDGSFYYANADGSTYWNNGKGKSRFIR' A
#
# COMPACT_ATOMS: atom_id res chain seq x y z
N MET A 1 27.27 9.87 14.87
CA MET A 1 25.94 10.26 14.35
C MET A 1 25.23 9.00 13.88
N SER A 2 24.41 8.39 14.73
CA SER A 2 23.69 7.15 14.40
C SER A 2 22.43 7.52 13.62
N GLN A 3 22.39 7.17 12.33
CA GLN A 3 21.19 7.27 11.51
C GLN A 3 20.15 6.33 12.12
N ARG A 4 19.23 6.89 12.92
CA ARG A 4 18.01 6.19 13.34
C ARG A 4 17.36 5.68 12.06
N PRO A 5 17.25 4.36 11.83
CA PRO A 5 16.47 3.88 10.70
C PRO A 5 15.06 4.39 10.96
N LEU A 6 14.55 5.25 10.08
CA LEU A 6 13.17 5.70 10.12
C LEU A 6 12.33 4.44 10.24
N CYS A 7 11.74 4.25 11.42
CA CYS A 7 11.01 3.05 11.77
C CYS A 7 9.99 2.84 10.66
N ARG A 8 10.25 1.85 9.80
CA ARG A 8 9.41 1.56 8.66
C ARG A 8 8.14 1.02 9.29
N PHE A 9 7.12 1.88 9.43
CA PHE A 9 5.86 1.55 10.11
C PHE A 9 5.14 0.35 9.48
N TYR A 10 5.62 -0.12 8.34
CA TYR A 10 5.25 -1.38 7.72
C TYR A 10 6.45 -2.14 7.16
N THR A 11 6.36 -3.47 7.23
CA THR A 11 7.21 -4.42 6.49
C THR A 11 6.51 -4.77 5.19
N THR A 12 7.18 -4.61 4.06
CA THR A 12 6.67 -5.15 2.79
C THR A 12 6.87 -6.66 2.78
N ILE A 13 5.77 -7.42 2.79
CA ILE A 13 5.80 -8.89 2.78
C ILE A 13 6.07 -9.40 1.37
N TYR A 14 5.36 -8.83 0.39
CA TYR A 14 5.40 -9.30 -0.99
C TYR A 14 5.19 -8.12 -1.93
N THR A 15 5.83 -8.17 -3.10
CA THR A 15 5.58 -7.25 -4.20
C THR A 15 5.57 -7.98 -5.52
N GLY A 16 4.78 -7.52 -6.48
CA GLY A 16 4.79 -8.05 -7.83
C GLY A 16 4.34 -7.03 -8.86
N ILE A 17 4.54 -7.39 -10.11
CA ILE A 17 4.02 -6.67 -11.27
C ILE A 17 3.24 -7.69 -12.09
N ASN A 18 1.99 -7.38 -12.44
CA ASN A 18 1.20 -8.28 -13.29
C ASN A 18 1.50 -8.05 -14.78
N SER A 19 0.99 -8.92 -15.65
CA SER A 19 1.17 -8.83 -17.12
C SER A 19 0.67 -7.52 -17.73
N LYS A 20 -0.22 -6.80 -17.03
CA LYS A 20 -0.71 -5.47 -17.42
C LYS A 20 0.17 -4.33 -16.89
N GLY A 21 1.34 -4.62 -16.31
CA GLY A 21 2.28 -3.66 -15.77
C GLY A 21 1.83 -2.96 -14.49
N SER A 22 0.79 -3.47 -13.82
CA SER A 22 0.32 -2.91 -12.55
C SER A 22 1.14 -3.49 -11.41
N TYR A 23 1.62 -2.61 -10.54
CA TYR A 23 2.40 -2.97 -9.36
C TYR A 23 1.47 -3.25 -8.19
N TYR A 24 1.77 -4.28 -7.42
CA TYR A 24 1.05 -4.59 -6.20
C TYR A 24 2.01 -4.94 -5.07
N SER A 25 1.61 -4.62 -3.85
CA SER A 25 2.41 -4.82 -2.64
C SER A 25 1.51 -5.23 -1.49
N LEU A 26 1.89 -6.31 -0.82
CA LEU A 26 1.38 -6.69 0.48
C LEU A 26 2.31 -6.15 1.56
N ARG A 27 1.74 -5.47 2.55
CA ARG A 27 2.48 -4.82 3.65
C ARG A 27 1.90 -5.27 4.98
N SER A 28 2.72 -5.37 6.01
CA SER A 28 2.31 -5.67 7.38
C SER A 28 2.69 -4.50 8.28
N TYR A 29 1.76 -3.99 9.05
CA TYR A 29 2.00 -2.90 10.01
C TYR A 29 2.20 -3.47 11.42
N GLY A 30 3.37 -3.24 12.02
CA GLY A 30 3.73 -3.71 13.36
C GLY A 30 4.42 -5.08 13.42
N SER A 31 4.96 -5.41 14.60
CA SER A 31 5.88 -6.53 14.76
C SER A 31 5.25 -7.92 14.89
N TYR A 32 3.96 -8.06 15.27
CA TYR A 32 3.45 -9.40 15.67
C TYR A 32 1.95 -9.68 15.48
N SER A 33 1.20 -8.96 14.64
CA SER A 33 -0.22 -9.31 14.45
C SER A 33 -0.82 -8.74 13.16
N TYR A 34 -1.02 -9.64 12.18
CA TYR A 34 -2.08 -9.75 11.15
C TYR A 34 -2.66 -8.48 10.48
N ARG A 35 -2.05 -7.31 10.65
CA ARG A 35 -2.51 -6.06 10.04
C ARG A 35 -1.87 -5.91 8.67
N THR A 36 -2.39 -6.71 7.74
CA THR A 36 -2.00 -6.65 6.34
C THR A 36 -2.70 -5.52 5.63
N ALA A 37 -1.92 -4.67 4.95
CA ALA A 37 -2.41 -3.70 4.00
C ALA A 37 -2.05 -4.12 2.58
N TYR A 38 -2.98 -3.90 1.66
CA TYR A 38 -2.80 -4.15 0.24
C TYR A 38 -2.66 -2.83 -0.49
N TYR A 39 -1.61 -2.73 -1.30
CA TYR A 39 -1.39 -1.60 -2.19
C TYR A 39 -1.37 -2.09 -3.63
N TYR A 40 -2.07 -1.37 -4.50
CA TYR A 40 -2.16 -1.66 -5.91
C TYR A 40 -2.04 -0.36 -6.71
N ARG A 41 -1.16 -0.34 -7.71
CA ARG A 41 -0.90 0.82 -8.56
C ARG A 41 -0.96 0.40 -10.02
N ASN A 42 -1.80 1.08 -10.78
CA ASN A 42 -1.94 0.90 -12.21
C ASN A 42 -0.97 1.80 -12.99
N ARG A 43 -0.75 1.47 -14.27
CA ARG A 43 0.10 2.26 -15.17
C ARG A 43 -0.46 3.64 -15.49
N ASP A 44 -1.77 3.79 -15.47
CA ASP A 44 -2.46 5.06 -15.68
C ASP A 44 -2.34 6.04 -14.50
N GLY A 45 -1.56 5.68 -13.47
CA GLY A 45 -1.37 6.49 -12.27
C GLY A 45 -2.47 6.31 -11.23
N SER A 46 -3.54 5.57 -11.53
CA SER A 46 -4.55 5.21 -10.54
C SER A 46 -3.97 4.23 -9.52
N PHE A 47 -4.46 4.30 -8.29
CA PHE A 47 -4.02 3.39 -7.24
C PHE A 47 -5.12 3.10 -6.23
N TYR A 48 -4.94 2.01 -5.52
CA TYR A 48 -5.81 1.52 -4.48
C TYR A 48 -4.98 1.08 -3.27
N TYR A 49 -5.43 1.44 -2.09
CA TYR A 49 -4.83 1.11 -0.82
C TYR A 49 -5.92 0.55 0.08
N ALA A 50 -5.81 -0.69 0.54
CA ALA A 50 -6.65 -1.24 1.59
C ALA A 50 -5.80 -1.37 2.85
N ASN A 51 -6.22 -0.69 3.92
CA ASN A 51 -5.59 -0.80 5.23
C ASN A 51 -6.18 -1.97 6.00
N ALA A 52 -5.44 -2.43 7.00
CA ALA A 52 -5.87 -3.51 7.87
C ALA A 52 -7.09 -3.16 8.74
N ASP A 53 -7.38 -1.88 8.93
CA ASP A 53 -8.55 -1.41 9.70
C ASP A 53 -9.84 -1.38 8.86
N GLY A 54 -9.82 -1.94 7.65
CA GLY A 54 -10.94 -1.95 6.72
C GLY A 54 -11.05 -0.69 5.87
N SER A 55 -10.33 0.39 6.23
CA SER A 55 -10.36 1.60 5.44
C SER A 55 -9.65 1.43 4.10
N THR A 56 -10.20 2.07 3.07
CA THR A 56 -9.64 2.05 1.73
C THR A 56 -9.41 3.46 1.21
N TYR A 57 -8.34 3.62 0.46
CA TYR A 57 -8.02 4.84 -0.26
C TYR A 57 -7.87 4.50 -1.73
N TRP A 58 -8.65 5.17 -2.56
CA TRP A 58 -8.64 4.98 -3.99
C TRP A 58 -8.35 6.30 -4.69
N ASN A 59 -7.61 6.24 -5.79
CA ASN A 59 -7.32 7.37 -6.67
C ASN A 59 -7.45 6.92 -8.12
N ASN A 60 -8.05 7.75 -8.96
CA ASN A 60 -8.34 7.42 -10.36
C ASN A 60 -7.26 7.84 -11.38
N GLY A 61 -6.11 8.34 -10.93
CA GLY A 61 -5.04 8.84 -11.80
C GLY A 61 -5.36 10.16 -12.51
N LYS A 62 -6.56 10.72 -12.31
CA LYS A 62 -7.09 11.91 -13.00
C LYS A 62 -7.49 13.03 -12.01
N GLY A 63 -6.85 13.04 -10.84
CA GLY A 63 -7.06 14.06 -9.81
C GLY A 63 -8.26 13.82 -8.87
N LYS A 64 -9.02 12.72 -9.01
CA LYS A 64 -10.04 12.33 -8.02
C LYS A 64 -9.53 11.23 -7.11
N SER A 65 -9.77 11.38 -5.82
CA SER A 65 -9.53 10.34 -4.82
C SER A 65 -10.73 10.20 -3.90
N ARG A 66 -10.85 9.02 -3.30
CA ARG A 66 -11.89 8.69 -2.33
C ARG A 66 -11.29 7.89 -1.19
N PHE A 67 -11.56 8.35 0.02
CA PHE A 67 -11.34 7.59 1.24
C PHE A 67 -12.67 6.98 1.71
N ILE A 68 -12.63 5.72 2.12
CA ILE A 68 -13.78 4.99 2.66
C ILE A 68 -13.28 4.32 3.95
N ARG A 69 -14.07 4.40 5.02
CA ARG A 69 -13.79 3.72 6.29
C ARG A 69 -14.84 2.66 6.54
#